data_AF-A0A932XJ96-F1
#
_entry.id   AF-A0A932XJ96-F1
#
_cell.length_a   1.000
_cell.length_b   1.000
_cell.length_c   1.000
_cell.angle_alpha   90.00
_cell.angle_beta   90.00
_cell.angle_gamma   90.00
#
_symmetry.space_group_name_H-M   'P 1'
#
loop_
_entity.id
_entity.type
_entity.pdbx_description
1 polymer ?
#
loop_
_entity_poly.entity_id
_entity_poly.type
_entity_poly.pdbx_seq_one_letter_code
_entity_poly.pdbx_strand_id
1 'polypeptide(L)' 'MPKVEVELSVEQLAAILASLSPGDQETLALLLDPALTKEILARRQDSTRLTWEEVLAD' A
#
# COMPACT_ATOMS: atom_id res chain seq x y z
N MET A 1 -11.36 -15.11 23.80
CA MET A 1 -10.12 -14.33 23.60
C MET A 1 -10.24 -13.05 24.41
N PRO A 2 -9.27 -12.68 25.25
CA PRO A 2 -9.30 -11.38 25.95
C PRO A 2 -9.17 -10.25 24.92
N LYS A 3 -9.99 -9.21 25.05
CA LYS A 3 -9.83 -7.98 24.27
C LYS A 3 -8.67 -7.20 24.89
N VAL A 4 -7.68 -6.86 24.08
CA VAL A 4 -6.57 -5.97 24.45
C VAL A 4 -6.81 -4.65 23.75
N GLU A 5 -7.01 -3.60 24.53
CA GLU A 5 -7.09 -2.22 24.02
C GLU A 5 -5.70 -1.60 24.15
N VAL A 6 -5.24 -0.95 23.07
CA VAL A 6 -3.94 -0.30 23.00
C VAL A 6 -4.19 1.15 22.61
N GLU A 7 -3.78 2.08 23.47
CA GLU A 7 -3.70 3.49 23.12
C GLU A 7 -2.38 3.75 22.40
N LEU A 8 -2.47 4.35 21.21
CA LEU A 8 -1.32 4.78 20.43
C LEU A 8 -1.39 6.28 20.24
N SER A 9 -0.25 6.96 20.42
CA SER A 9 -0.11 8.35 20.01
C SER A 9 -0.03 8.46 18.49
N VAL A 10 -0.27 9.67 17.97
CA VAL A 10 -0.15 9.97 16.55
C VAL A 10 1.28 9.74 16.06
N GLU A 11 2.27 10.09 16.88
CA GLU A 11 3.69 9.91 16.58
C GLU A 11 4.07 8.43 16.49
N GLN A 12 3.50 7.59 17.35
CA GLN A 12 3.71 6.15 17.30
C GLN A 12 3.09 5.54 16.03
N LEU A 13 1.88 5.97 15.67
CA LEU A 13 1.24 5.57 14.41
C LEU A 13 2.10 5.98 13.21
N ALA A 14 2.59 7.22 13.19
CA ALA A 14 3.47 7.70 12.12
C ALA A 14 4.76 6.87 12.01
N ALA A 15 5.38 6.53 13.14
CA ALA A 15 6.58 5.70 13.16
C ALA A 15 6.32 4.28 12.62
N ILE A 16 5.18 3.68 12.97
CA ILE A 16 4.77 2.38 12.44
C ILE A 16 4.58 2.47 10.93
N LEU A 17 3.82 3.45 10.44
CA LEU A 17 3.58 3.65 9.01
C LEU A 17 4.87 3.87 8.22
N ALA A 18 5.82 4.61 8.78
CA ALA A 18 7.14 4.85 8.17
C ALA A 18 8.02 3.59 8.10
N SER A 19 7.79 2.60 8.98
CA SER A 19 8.53 1.34 8.99
C SER A 19 7.98 0.28 8.01
N LEU A 20 6.78 0.50 7.48
CA LEU A 20 6.14 -0.43 6.55
C LEU A 20 6.86 -0.45 5.21
N SER A 21 6.95 -1.63 4.60
CA SER A 21 7.40 -1.73 3.21
C SER A 21 6.36 -1.08 2.27
N PRO A 22 6.74 -0.68 1.04
CA PRO A 22 5.79 -0.13 0.08
C PRO A 22 4.57 -1.05 -0.16
N GLY A 23 4.77 -2.36 -0.20
CA GLY A 23 3.68 -3.33 -0.37
C GLY A 23 2.76 -3.43 0.85
N ASP A 24 3.30 -3.26 2.06
CA ASP A 24 2.49 -3.26 3.29
C ASP A 24 1.67 -1.98 3.42
N GLN A 25 2.24 -0.83 3.04
CA GLN A 25 1.52 0.45 2.99
C GLN A 25 0.34 0.39 2.02
N GLU A 26 0.56 -0.21 0.85
CA GLU A 26 -0.48 -0.38 -0.16
C GLU A 26 -1.57 -1.34 0.32
N THR A 27 -1.20 -2.44 0.97
CA THR A 27 -2.16 -3.37 1.61
C THR A 27 -2.97 -2.68 2.69
N LEU A 28 -2.33 -1.89 3.55
CA LEU A 28 -3.00 -1.12 4.60
C LEU A 28 -3.97 -0.10 4.02
N ALA A 29 -3.60 0.61 2.96
CA ALA A 29 -4.48 1.54 2.27
C ALA A 29 -5.75 0.85 1.75
N LEU A 30 -5.62 -0.36 1.19
CA LEU A 30 -6.77 -1.16 0.71
C LEU A 30 -7.69 -1.62 1.86
N LEU A 31 -7.13 -1.96 3.02
CA LEU A 31 -7.91 -2.39 4.18
C LEU A 31 -8.65 -1.23 4.84
N LEU A 32 -8.07 -0.03 4.82
CA LEU A 32 -8.66 1.18 5.39
C LEU A 32 -9.70 1.81 4.47
N ASP A 33 -9.47 1.78 3.16
CA ASP A 33 -10.43 2.23 2.16
C ASP A 33 -10.45 1.27 0.95
N PRO A 34 -11.44 0.37 0.90
CA PRO A 34 -11.63 -0.56 -0.22
C PRO A 34 -11.84 0.14 -1.57
N ALA A 35 -12.27 1.41 -1.61
CA ALA A 35 -12.46 2.16 -2.85
C ALA A 35 -11.12 2.48 -3.55
N LEU A 36 -10.02 2.56 -2.80
CA LEU A 36 -8.66 2.79 -3.33
C LEU A 36 -8.15 1.61 -4.18
N THR A 37 -8.80 0.44 -4.10
CA THR A 37 -8.44 -0.75 -4.89
C THR A 37 -8.32 -0.48 -6.38
N LYS A 38 -9.24 0.31 -6.95
CA LYS A 38 -9.22 0.59 -8.39
C LYS A 38 -8.02 1.45 -8.80
N GLU A 39 -7.67 2.43 -7.98
CA GLU A 39 -6.57 3.35 -8.28
C GLU A 39 -5.21 2.65 -8.18
N ILE A 40 -5.04 1.82 -7.16
CA ILE A 40 -3.83 0.99 -6.97
C ILE A 40 -3.66 0.00 -8.13
N LEU A 41 -4.72 -0.70 -8.53
CA LEU A 41 -4.65 -1.65 -9.64
C LEU A 41 -4.32 -0.96 -10.97
N ALA A 42 -4.87 0.24 -11.22
CA ALA A 42 -4.55 1.02 -12.40
C ALA A 42 -3.06 1.41 -12.45
N ARG A 43 -2.50 1.92 -11.34
CA ARG A 43 -1.07 2.28 -11.25
C ARG A 43 -0.16 1.07 -11.51
N ARG A 44 -0.51 -0.10 -10.99
CA ARG A 44 0.26 -1.35 -11.23
C ARG A 44 0.19 -1.79 -12.69
N GLN A 45 -0.95 -1.65 -13.35
CA GLN A 45 -1.08 -1.96 -14.78
C GLN A 45 -0.22 -1.02 -15.63
N ASP A 46 -0.19 0.28 -15.32
CA ASP A 46 0.64 1.26 -16.03
C ASP A 46 2.14 0.97 -15.85
N SER A 47 2.58 0.62 -14.62
CA SER A 47 3.97 0.20 -14.38
C SER A 47 4.35 -1.09 -15.11
N THR A 48 3.43 -2.05 -15.23
CA THR A 48 3.71 -3.30 -15.96
C THR A 48 3.71 -3.06 -17.48
N ARG A 49 2.95 -2.09 -17.98
CA ARG A 49 2.88 -1.75 -19.40
C ARG A 49 4.16 -1.08 -19.89
N LEU A 50 4.73 -0.18 -19.09
CA LEU A 50 6.03 0.46 -19.39
C LEU A 50 7.15 -0.57 -19.51
N THR A 51 7.19 -1.57 -18.62
CA THR A 51 8.23 -2.61 -18.67
C THR A 51 8.17 -3.48 -19.94
N TRP A 52 6.99 -3.69 -20.53
CA TRP A 52 6.89 -4.45 -21.79
C TRP A 52 7.16 -3.59 -23.02
N GLU A 53 6.77 -2.31 -23.00
CA GLU A 53 7.08 -1.36 -24.08
C GLU A 53 8.60 -1.11 -24.16
N GLU A 54 9.30 -1.02 -23.03
CA GLU A 54 10.77 -0.89 -22.98
C GLU A 54 11.48 -2.18 -23.43
N VAL A 55 10.94 -3.37 -23.11
CA VAL A 55 11.51 -4.67 -23.51
C VAL A 55 11.25 -5.01 -24.99
N LEU A 56 10.19 -4.48 -25.59
CA LEU A 56 9.84 -4.70 -27.01
C LEU A 56 10.37 -3.60 -27.95
N ALA A 57 11.02 -2.57 -27.41
CA ALA A 57 11.62 -1.47 -28.17
C ALA A 57 13.11 -1.68 -28.52
N ASP A 58 13.72 -2.78 -28.05
CA ASP A 58 15.04 -3.32 -28.47
C ASP A 58 14.86 -4.50 -29.44
#